data_AF-I4IN92-F1
#
_entry.id   AF-I4IN92-F1
#
_cell.length_a   1.000
_cell.length_b   1.000
_cell.length_c   1.000
_cell.angle_alpha   90.00
_cell.angle_beta   90.00
_cell.angle_gamma   90.00
#
_symmetry.space_group_name_H-M   'P 1'
#
loop_
_entity.id
_entity.type
_entity.pdbx_description
1 polymer ?
#
loop_
_entity_poly.entity_id
_entity_poly.type
_entity_poly.pdbx_seq_one_letter_code
_entity_poly.pdbx_strand_id
1 'polypeptide(L)' 'MGTFTRSDFLETIPNLAPLILHFGGEVALREVYQSIRDVSRWWR' A
#
# COMPACT_ATOMS: atom_id res chain seq x y z
N MET A 1 -12.28 18.30 10.85
CA MET A 1 -11.23 17.26 10.89
C MET A 1 -11.47 16.36 9.70
N GLY A 2 -10.52 16.30 8.76
CA GLY A 2 -10.69 15.51 7.54
C GLY A 2 -10.64 14.01 7.86
N THR A 3 -11.65 13.27 7.45
CA THR A 3 -11.65 11.81 7.50
C THR A 3 -10.67 11.31 6.45
N PHE A 4 -9.58 10.68 6.90
CA PHE A 4 -8.69 9.91 6.03
C PHE A 4 -9.46 8.67 5.56
N THR A 5 -9.89 8.71 4.30
CA THR A 5 -10.72 7.64 3.74
C THR A 5 -9.84 6.51 3.22
N ARG A 6 -10.46 5.34 3.01
CA ARG A 6 -9.81 4.22 2.33
C ARG A 6 -9.25 4.63 0.97
N SER A 7 -9.98 5.46 0.22
CA SER A 7 -9.51 5.94 -1.09
C SER A 7 -8.23 6.73 -0.94
N ASP A 8 -8.18 7.66 0.03
CA ASP A 8 -7.00 8.50 0.30
C ASP A 8 -5.77 7.63 0.65
N PHE A 9 -5.98 6.56 1.43
CA PHE A 9 -4.91 5.60 1.76
C PHE A 9 -4.44 4.80 0.55
N LEU A 10 -5.36 4.25 -0.25
CA LEU A 10 -5.00 3.43 -1.40
C LEU A 10 -4.32 4.26 -2.51
N GLU A 11 -4.70 5.53 -2.67
CA GLU A 11 -4.08 6.46 -3.61
C GLU A 11 -2.66 6.88 -3.20
N THR A 12 -2.32 6.82 -1.90
CA THR A 12 -0.99 7.17 -1.40
C THR A 12 0.01 6.02 -1.47
N ILE A 13 -0.45 4.77 -1.52
CA ILE A 13 0.40 3.57 -1.58
C ILE A 13 1.37 3.55 -2.77
N PRO A 14 0.98 3.88 -4.02
CA PRO A 14 1.90 3.92 -5.15
C PRO A 14 3.09 4.86 -4.94
N ASN A 15 2.92 5.93 -4.17
CA ASN A 15 4.01 6.88 -3.87
C ASN A 15 5.11 6.28 -3.00
N LEU A 16 4.83 5.15 -2.33
CA LEU A 16 5.81 4.42 -1.53
C LEU A 16 6.61 3.41 -2.36
N ALA A 17 6.20 3.11 -3.60
CA ALA A 17 6.87 2.11 -4.44
C ALA A 17 8.37 2.39 -4.65
N PRO A 18 8.83 3.64 -4.88
CA PRO A 18 10.27 3.92 -5.01
C PRO A 18 11.05 3.60 -3.73
N LEU A 19 10.48 3.89 -2.55
CA LEU A 19 11.09 3.60 -1.26
C LEU A 19 11.16 2.09 -1.03
N ILE A 20 10.07 1.37 -1.28
CA ILE A 20 10.02 -0.08 -1.11
C ILE A 20 11.03 -0.77 -2.04
N LEU A 21 11.10 -0.35 -3.31
CA LEU A 21 12.09 -0.85 -4.26
C LEU A 21 13.53 -0.55 -3.80
N HIS A 22 13.78 0.65 -3.26
CA HIS A 22 15.10 1.03 -2.79
C HIS A 22 15.57 0.16 -1.61
N PHE A 23 14.68 -0.14 -0.66
CA PHE A 23 15.06 -0.88 0.55
C PHE A 23 14.99 -2.40 0.41
N GLY A 24 14.11 -2.93 -0.44
CA GLY A 24 13.85 -4.38 -0.52
C GLY A 24 13.69 -4.95 -1.93
N GLY A 25 13.89 -4.13 -2.97
CA GLY A 25 13.78 -4.55 -4.36
C GLY A 25 12.37 -4.97 -4.77
N GLU A 26 12.26 -5.64 -5.91
CA GLU A 26 10.98 -6.02 -6.50
C GLU A 26 10.19 -7.04 -5.66
N VAL A 27 10.89 -7.90 -4.92
CA VAL A 27 10.27 -8.90 -4.05
C VAL A 27 9.47 -8.22 -2.94
N ALA A 28 10.07 -7.24 -2.25
CA ALA A 28 9.40 -6.47 -1.21
C ALA A 28 8.19 -5.70 -1.77
N LEU A 29 8.28 -5.16 -2.98
CA LEU A 29 7.15 -4.46 -3.62
C LEU A 29 5.96 -5.40 -3.84
N ARG A 30 6.22 -6.63 -4.31
CA ARG A 30 5.17 -7.64 -4.52
C ARG A 30 4.51 -8.07 -3.21
N GLU A 31 5.30 -8.29 -2.17
CA GLU A 31 4.79 -8.66 -0.85
C GLU A 31 3.90 -7.57 -0.25
N VAL A 32 4.36 -6.31 -0.28
CA VAL A 32 3.58 -5.16 0.21
C VAL A 32 2.26 -5.01 -0.55
N TYR A 33 2.29 -5.11 -1.88
CA TYR A 33 1.07 -5.05 -2.69
C TYR A 33 0.07 -6.16 -2.32
N GLN A 34 0.56 -7.38 -2.10
CA GLN A 34 -0.28 -8.51 -1.71
C GLN A 34 -0.88 -8.31 -0.31
N SER A 35 -0.09 -7.86 0.67
CA SER A 35 -0.59 -7.56 2.02
C SER A 35 -1.67 -6.48 2.03
N ILE A 36 -1.49 -5.41 1.24
CA ILE A 36 -2.49 -4.35 1.10
C ILE A 36 -3.80 -4.90 0.53
N ARG A 37 -3.72 -5.74 -0.50
CA ARG A 37 -4.90 -6.42 -1.06
C ARG A 37 -5.59 -7.29 -0.01
N ASP A 38 -4.85 -8.04 0.79
CA ASP A 38 -5.43 -8.93 1.79
C ASP A 38 -6.11 -8.16 2.93
N VAL A 39 -5.49 -7.09 3.45
CA VAL A 39 -6.12 -6.22 4.45
C VAL A 39 -7.34 -5.49 3.86
N SER A 40 -7.26 -5.05 2.59
CA SER A 40 -8.38 -4.39 1.92
C SER A 40 -9.63 -5.27 1.78
N ARG A 41 -9.48 -6.60 1.82
CA ARG A 41 -10.61 -7.55 1.82
C ARG A 41 -11.30 -7.65 3.17
N TRP A 42 -10.62 -7.31 4.26
CA TRP A 42 -11.16 -7.40 5.63
C TRP A 42 -11.95 -6.15 6.02
N TRP A 43 -11.67 -5.00 5.40
CA TRP A 43 -12.42 -3.76 5.58
C TRP A 43 -13.70 -3.72 4.75
N ARG A 44 -14.63 -4.65 5.04
CA ARG A 44 -15.96 -4.70 4.45
C ARG A 44 -16.79 -3.46 4.80
#